data_AF-A0A1Y3W382-F1
#
_entry.id   AF-A0A1Y3W382-F1
#
_cell.length_a   1.000
_cell.length_b   1.000
_cell.length_c   1.000
_cell.angle_alpha   90.00
_cell.angle_beta   90.00
_cell.angle_gamma   90.00
#
_symmetry.space_group_name_H-M   'P 1'
#
loop_
_entity.id
_entity.type
_entity.pdbx_description
1 polymer ?
#
loop_
_entity_poly.entity_id
_entity_poly.type
_entity_poly.pdbx_seq_one_letter_code
_entity_poly.pdbx_strand_id
1 'polypeptide(L)' 'MNKTDLRCKVHLSTSAIAKLGKNENVTTDVLACIYAVLDCDLSDIIELQLADNPLAKRLRGFN' A
#
# COMPACT_ATOMS: atom_id res chain seq x y z
N MET A 1 17.35 3.25 -0.28
CA MET A 1 16.66 3.92 -1.40
C MET A 1 15.96 5.16 -0.86
N ASN A 2 16.11 6.33 -1.47
CA ASN A 2 15.35 7.53 -1.07
C ASN A 2 14.00 7.61 -1.84
N LYS A 3 13.11 8.54 -1.48
CA LYS A 3 11.78 8.69 -2.12
C LYS A 3 11.87 8.98 -3.64
N THR A 4 12.90 9.71 -4.06
CA THR A 4 13.14 10.03 -5.47
C THR A 4 13.56 8.78 -6.25
N ASP A 5 14.45 7.97 -5.68
CA ASP A 5 14.89 6.71 -6.26
C ASP A 5 13.71 5.72 -6.40
N LEU A 6 12.86 5.61 -5.37
CA LEU A 6 11.64 4.79 -5.40
C LEU A 6 10.73 5.26 -6.55
N ARG A 7 10.49 6.57 -6.68
CA ARG A 7 9.69 7.10 -7.80
C ARG A 7 10.28 6.70 -9.17
N CYS A 8 11.59 6.80 -9.34
CA CYS A 8 12.25 6.47 -10.61
C CYS A 8 12.22 4.97 -10.92
N LYS A 9 12.28 4.10 -9.90
CA LYS A 9 12.32 2.64 -10.07
C LYS A 9 10.94 1.99 -10.23
N VAL A 10 9.91 2.49 -9.55
CA VAL A 10 8.59 1.84 -9.47
C VAL A 10 7.71 2.14 -10.69
N HIS A 11 8.18 2.95 -11.65
CA HIS A 11 7.43 3.37 -12.85
C HIS A 11 6.01 3.91 -12.54
N LEU A 12 5.82 4.48 -11.35
CA LEU A 12 4.54 5.02 -10.91
C LEU A 12 4.36 6.46 -11.38
N SER A 13 3.10 6.85 -11.54
CA SER A 13 2.75 8.25 -11.74
C SER A 13 3.14 9.10 -10.51
N THR A 14 3.39 10.38 -10.75
CA THR A 14 3.59 11.36 -9.68
C THR A 14 2.41 11.42 -8.71
N SER A 15 1.18 11.20 -9.20
CA SER A 15 -0.02 11.14 -8.36
C SER A 15 -0.05 9.92 -7.44
N ALA A 16 0.38 8.74 -7.90
CA ALA A 16 0.45 7.54 -7.07
C ALA A 16 1.47 7.70 -5.93
N ILE A 17 2.66 8.24 -6.21
CA ILE A 17 3.66 8.53 -5.16
C ILE A 17 3.19 9.60 -4.18
N ALA A 18 2.44 10.62 -4.65
CA ALA A 18 1.86 11.63 -3.78
C ALA A 18 0.83 11.04 -2.82
N LYS A 19 -0.03 10.13 -3.29
CA LYS A 19 -1.03 9.42 -2.47
C LYS A 19 -0.39 8.59 -1.35
N LEU A 20 0.66 7.83 -1.69
CA LEU A 20 1.44 7.09 -0.69
C LEU A 20 2.01 8.00 0.40
N GLY A 21 2.53 9.18 0.01
CA GLY A 21 3.05 10.17 0.97
C GLY A 21 1.99 10.87 1.82
N LYS A 22 0.70 10.76 1.47
CA LYS A 22 -0.43 11.41 2.15
C LYS A 22 -1.34 10.43 2.89
N ASN A 23 -0.98 9.14 2.97
CA ASN A 23 -1.83 8.07 3.50
C ASN A 23 -3.20 7.99 2.78
N GLU A 24 -3.23 8.27 1.48
CA GLU A 24 -4.43 8.12 0.65
C GLU A 24 -4.50 6.73 0.00
N ASN A 25 -5.69 6.33 -0.44
CA ASN A 25 -5.93 5.05 -1.09
C ASN A 25 -5.16 4.91 -2.41
N VAL A 26 -4.52 3.75 -2.59
CA VAL A 26 -3.85 3.31 -3.82
C VAL A 26 -4.46 2.01 -4.35
N THR A 27 -4.15 1.64 -5.58
CA THR A 27 -4.55 0.36 -6.17
C THR A 27 -3.58 -0.74 -5.75
N THR A 28 -4.00 -2.00 -5.87
CA THR A 28 -3.12 -3.16 -5.62
C THR A 28 -1.96 -3.24 -6.60
N ASP A 29 -2.12 -2.73 -7.82
CA ASP A 29 -1.05 -2.60 -8.82
C ASP A 29 0.12 -1.73 -8.33
N VAL A 30 -0.19 -0.62 -7.64
CA VAL A 30 0.83 0.23 -7.02
C VAL A 30 1.63 -0.56 -5.98
N LEU A 31 0.96 -1.37 -5.17
CA LEU A 31 1.62 -2.23 -4.17
C LEU A 31 2.48 -3.31 -4.84
N ALA A 32 2.01 -3.83 -5.97
CA ALA A 32 2.73 -4.85 -6.75
C ALA A 32 4.06 -4.34 -7.28
N CYS A 33 4.07 -3.14 -7.84
CA CYS A 33 5.30 -2.52 -8.32
C CYS A 33 6.27 -2.23 -7.17
N ILE A 34 5.78 -1.89 -5.97
CA ILE A 34 6.64 -1.55 -4.82
C ILE A 34 7.37 -2.79 -4.30
N TYR A 35 6.67 -3.89 -4.03
CA TYR A 35 7.35 -5.09 -3.50
C TYR A 35 8.34 -5.66 -4.51
N ALA A 36 8.05 -5.55 -5.81
CA ALA A 36 8.97 -5.94 -6.88
C ALA A 36 10.26 -5.09 -6.92
N VAL A 37 10.18 -3.79 -6.64
CA VAL A 37 11.36 -2.90 -6.60
C VAL A 37 12.13 -3.01 -5.29
N LEU A 38 11.44 -3.29 -4.20
CA LEU A 38 12.05 -3.50 -2.89
C LEU A 38 12.64 -4.89 -2.72
N ASP A 39 12.37 -5.81 -3.64
CA ASP A 39 12.80 -7.20 -3.59
C ASP A 39 12.34 -7.89 -2.29
N CYS A 40 11.05 -7.73 -1.99
CA CYS A 40 10.39 -8.25 -0.80
C CYS A 40 9.01 -8.82 -1.13
N ASP A 41 8.37 -9.46 -0.16
CA ASP A 41 7.01 -9.95 -0.30
C ASP A 41 5.99 -8.85 0.01
N LEU A 42 4.77 -9.03 -0.51
CA LEU A 42 3.65 -8.11 -0.23
C LEU A 42 3.33 -8.03 1.27
N SER A 43 3.52 -9.12 2.01
CA SER A 43 3.35 -9.19 3.46
C SER A 43 4.36 -8.36 4.24
N ASP A 44 5.51 -8.04 3.65
CA ASP A 44 6.55 -7.25 4.31
C ASP A 44 6.22 -5.75 4.34
N ILE A 45 5.30 -5.30 3.47
CA ILE A 45 4.94 -3.89 3.29
C ILE A 45 3.49 -3.57 3.66
N ILE A 46 2.66 -4.58 3.96
CA ILE A 46 1.24 -4.41 4.31
C ILE A 46 0.93 -5.12 5.63
N GLU A 47 0.25 -4.41 6.52
CA GLU A 47 -0.34 -4.98 7.73
C GLU A 47 -1.86 -4.77 7.72
N LEU A 48 -2.62 -5.84 7.95
CA LEU A 48 -4.08 -5.77 8.06
C LEU A 48 -4.49 -5.58 9.53
N GLN A 49 -4.91 -4.37 9.90
CA GLN A 49 -5.44 -4.11 11.23
C GLN A 49 -6.93 -4.45 11.32
N LEU A 50 -7.27 -5.65 11.81
CA LEU A 50 -8.66 -6.10 11.98
C LEU A 50 -9.35 -5.51 13.23
N ALA A 51 -8.58 -5.04 14.22
CA ALA A 51 -9.11 -4.55 15.49
C ALA A 51 -9.85 -3.20 15.33
N ASP A 52 -9.30 -2.30 14.52
CA ASP A 52 -9.79 -0.92 14.38
C ASP A 52 -10.46 -0.62 13.02
N ASN A 53 -10.55 -1.61 12.13
CA ASN A 53 -11.16 -1.44 10.83
C ASN A 53 -12.71 -1.37 10.93
N PRO A 54 -13.35 -0.27 10.48
CA PRO A 54 -14.81 -0.14 10.45
C PRO A 54 -15.51 -1.25 9.65
N LEU A 55 -14.87 -1.81 8.62
CA LEU A 55 -15.39 -2.95 7.86
C LEU A 55 -15.34 -4.25 8.68
N ALA A 56 -14.31 -4.46 9.49
CA ALA A 56 -14.24 -5.61 10.38
C ALA A 56 -15.33 -5.54 11.47
N LYS A 57 -15.71 -4.34 11.92
CA LYS A 57 -16.87 -4.14 12.80
C LYS A 57 -18.20 -4.52 12.12
N ARG A 58 -18.33 -4.31 10.81
CA ARG A 58 -19.53 -4.70 10.03
C ARG A 58 -19.63 -6.21 9.86
N LEU A 59 -18.51 -6.91 9.69
CA LEU A 59 -18.50 -8.38 9.53
C LEU A 59 -18.80 -9.13 10.84
N ARG A 60 -18.52 -8.53 12.01
CA ARG A 60 -18.83 -9.12 13.32
C ARG A 60 -20.33 -9.17 13.65
N GLY A 61 -21.19 -8.47 12.90
CA GLY A 61 -22.64 -8.50 13.05
C GLY A 61 -23.35 -9.59 12.22
N PHE A 62 -22.61 -10.45 11.52
CA PHE A 62 -23.14 -11.52 10.64
C PHE A 62 -23.13 -12.90 11.30
N ASN A 63 -23.03 -12.99 12.63
CA ASN A 63 -23.12 -14.26 13.36
C ASN A 63 -24.22 -14.20 14.43
#